data_AF-A0A6V7M322-F1
#
_entry.id   AF-A0A6V7M322-F1
#
_cell.length_a   1.000
_cell.length_b   1.000
_cell.length_c   1.000
_cell.angle_alpha   90.00
_cell.angle_beta   90.00
_cell.angle_gamma   90.00
#
_symmetry.space_group_name_H-M   'P 1'
#
loop_
_entity.id
_entity.type
_entity.pdbx_description
1 polymer ?
#
loop_
_entity_poly.entity_id
_entity_poly.type
_entity_poly.pdbx_seq_one_letter_code
_entity_poly.pdbx_strand_id
1 'polypeptide(L)'
;FLTLFYGIATEITVWCMTIFAFFQEIPFGTLPYKAWIPYDYSGTKLYWFTYYQQLFSVVLAANLDIGFDTIIPGFILQICAQFNILECRLRRVINEVEMKECSAGKMEGMSWEGIEKRIAECIKYHRAIL
;
A
#
# COMPACT_ATOMS: atom_id res chain seq x y z
N PHE A 1 -11.81 -2.99 -2.56
CA PHE A 1 -11.07 -4.25 -2.77
C PHE A 1 -11.21 -4.76 -4.21
N LEU A 2 -12.41 -5.10 -4.70
CA LEU A 2 -12.60 -5.60 -6.07
C LEU A 2 -12.10 -4.61 -7.15
N THR A 3 -12.39 -3.31 -6.99
CA THR A 3 -11.96 -2.24 -7.91
C THR A 3 -10.45 -2.02 -7.90
N LEU A 4 -9.80 -2.24 -6.74
CA LEU A 4 -8.35 -2.14 -6.58
C LEU A 4 -7.66 -3.31 -7.29
N PHE A 5 -8.15 -4.54 -7.09
CA PHE A 5 -7.64 -5.72 -7.78
C PHE A 5 -7.82 -5.61 -9.30
N TYR A 6 -8.98 -5.14 -9.75
CA TYR A 6 -9.25 -4.92 -11.17
C TYR A 6 -8.32 -3.85 -11.76
N GLY A 7 -8.10 -2.73 -11.05
CA GLY A 7 -7.16 -1.68 -11.47
C GLY A 7 -5.71 -2.17 -11.54
N ILE A 8 -5.26 -2.95 -10.56
CA ILE A 8 -3.92 -3.56 -10.59
C ILE A 8 -3.78 -4.51 -11.77
N ALA A 9 -4.80 -5.34 -12.04
CA ALA A 9 -4.77 -6.27 -13.17
C ALA A 9 -4.73 -5.54 -14.52
N THR A 10 -5.46 -4.43 -14.67
CA THR A 10 -5.43 -3.62 -15.91
C THR A 10 -4.08 -2.96 -16.12
N GLU A 11 -3.47 -2.40 -15.07
CA GLU A 11 -2.13 -1.82 -15.13
C GLU A 11 -1.11 -2.88 -15.56
N ILE A 12 -1.07 -4.04 -14.90
CA ILE A 12 -0.16 -5.15 -15.24
C ILE A 12 -0.31 -5.53 -16.71
N THR A 13 -1.54 -5.58 -17.23
CA THR A 13 -1.80 -5.93 -18.63
C THR A 13 -1.21 -4.90 -19.59
N VAL A 14 -1.36 -3.60 -19.29
CA VAL A 14 -0.78 -2.50 -20.09
C VAL A 14 0.74 -2.55 -20.08
N TRP A 15 1.35 -2.84 -18.93
CA TRP A 15 2.80 -3.05 -18.81
C TRP A 15 3.29 -4.23 -19.65
N CYS A 16 2.60 -5.37 -19.58
CA CYS A 16 2.92 -6.54 -20.38
C CYS A 16 2.81 -6.26 -21.89
N MET A 17 1.76 -5.55 -22.32
CA MET A 17 1.57 -5.16 -23.72
C MET A 17 2.67 -4.21 -24.21
N THR A 18 3.04 -3.23 -23.39
CA THR A 18 4.09 -2.25 -23.72
C THR A 18 5.45 -2.92 -23.86
N ILE A 19 5.79 -3.82 -22.93
CA ILE A 19 7.02 -4.63 -23.02
C ILE A 19 6.97 -5.48 -24.28
N PHE A 20 5.88 -6.20 -24.54
CA PHE A 20 5.75 -7.05 -25.73
C PHE A 20 5.90 -6.26 -27.04
N ALA A 21 5.27 -5.08 -27.16
CA ALA A 21 5.40 -4.22 -28.33
C ALA A 21 6.85 -3.76 -28.53
N PHE A 22 7.53 -3.37 -27.45
CA PHE A 22 8.93 -2.97 -27.49
C PHE A 22 9.85 -4.13 -27.89
N PHE A 23 9.49 -5.38 -27.56
CA PHE A 23 10.19 -6.58 -28.03
C PHE A 23 10.00 -6.87 -29.52
N GLN A 24 8.87 -6.47 -30.11
CA GLN A 24 8.59 -6.68 -31.54
C GLN A 24 9.34 -5.69 -32.44
N GLU A 25 9.67 -4.49 -31.93
CA GLU A 25 10.26 -3.42 -32.75
C GLU A 25 11.80 -3.40 -32.81
N ILE A 26 12.51 -4.26 -32.07
CA ILE A 26 13.98 -4.17 -32.00
C ILE A 26 14.66 -5.15 -32.96
N PRO A 27 15.27 -4.65 -34.05
CA PRO A 27 16.20 -5.45 -34.83
C PRO A 27 17.43 -5.81 -33.97
N PHE A 28 17.85 -7.07 -34.02
CA PHE A 28 19.02 -7.57 -33.31
C PHE A 28 20.25 -6.66 -33.54
N GLY A 29 20.82 -6.12 -32.46
CA GLY A 29 22.14 -5.48 -32.49
C GLY A 29 22.24 -4.02 -32.07
N THR A 30 21.13 -3.34 -31.71
CA THR A 30 21.20 -1.94 -31.19
C THR A 30 20.44 -1.80 -29.88
N LEU A 31 21.14 -1.44 -28.80
CA LEU A 31 20.55 -1.14 -27.50
C LEU A 31 19.77 0.20 -27.60
N PRO A 32 18.49 0.28 -27.16
CA PRO A 32 17.69 1.51 -27.29
C PRO A 32 18.18 2.66 -26.41
N TYR A 33 18.96 2.37 -25.35
CA TYR A 33 19.63 3.37 -24.53
C TYR A 33 21.15 3.19 -24.61
N LYS A 34 21.88 4.20 -25.10
CA LYS A 34 23.35 4.23 -25.05
C LYS A 34 23.81 4.42 -23.61
N ALA A 35 23.90 3.34 -22.85
CA ALA A 35 24.59 3.33 -21.57
C ALA A 35 26.09 3.02 -21.78
N TRP A 36 26.97 3.70 -21.04
CA TRP A 36 28.38 3.35 -21.00
C TRP A 36 28.53 2.17 -20.04
N ILE A 37 28.66 0.96 -20.56
CA ILE A 37 28.81 -0.25 -19.74
C ILE A 37 30.23 -0.80 -19.91
N PRO A 38 30.99 -1.02 -18.82
CA PRO A 38 32.38 -1.49 -18.86
C PRO A 38 32.54 -3.00 -19.15
N TYR A 39 31.46 -3.67 -19.54
CA TYR A 39 31.42 -5.11 -19.85
C TYR A 39 31.14 -5.33 -21.33
N ASP A 40 31.85 -6.27 -21.95
CA ASP A 40 31.58 -6.71 -23.31
C ASP A 40 30.20 -7.36 -23.40
N TYR A 41 29.31 -6.74 -24.18
CA TYR A 41 27.98 -7.28 -24.53
C TYR A 41 28.04 -8.47 -25.50
N SER A 42 29.21 -9.05 -25.71
CA SER A 42 29.50 -10.13 -26.66
C SER A 42 28.67 -11.40 -26.42
N GLY A 43 28.08 -11.59 -25.23
CA GLY A 43 27.19 -12.69 -24.93
C GLY A 43 25.71 -12.31 -25.09
N THR A 44 25.00 -13.00 -26.01
CA THR A 44 23.55 -12.81 -26.26
C THR A 44 22.71 -12.79 -24.98
N LYS A 45 23.03 -13.63 -23.99
CA LYS A 45 22.31 -13.69 -22.70
C LYS A 45 22.48 -12.44 -21.85
N LEU A 46 23.71 -11.88 -21.80
CA LEU A 46 24.02 -10.72 -20.97
C LEU A 46 23.38 -9.46 -21.56
N TYR A 47 23.37 -9.37 -22.89
CA TYR A 47 22.66 -8.32 -23.63
C TYR A 47 21.17 -8.29 -23.31
N TRP A 48 20.50 -9.43 -23.42
CA TRP A 48 19.07 -9.51 -23.08
C TRP A 48 18.83 -9.16 -21.62
N PHE A 49 19.66 -9.65 -20.69
CA PHE A 49 19.47 -9.38 -19.26
C PHE A 49 19.56 -7.88 -18.93
N THR A 50 20.59 -7.18 -19.40
CA THR A 50 20.71 -5.75 -19.12
C THR A 50 19.69 -4.91 -19.88
N TYR A 51 19.29 -5.34 -21.06
CA TYR A 51 18.18 -4.74 -21.80
C TYR A 51 16.86 -4.83 -21.03
N TYR A 52 16.50 -6.03 -20.53
CA TYR A 52 15.34 -6.22 -19.67
C TYR A 52 15.43 -5.36 -18.42
N GLN A 53 16.61 -5.29 -17.81
CA GLN A 53 16.81 -4.51 -16.59
C GLN A 53 16.66 -3.01 -16.82
N GLN A 54 17.17 -2.47 -17.94
CA GLN A 54 16.98 -1.06 -18.30
C GLN A 54 15.50 -0.74 -18.52
N LEU A 55 14.80 -1.58 -19.29
CA LEU A 55 13.39 -1.42 -19.56
C LEU A 55 12.58 -1.46 -18.26
N PHE A 56 12.82 -2.49 -17.43
CA PHE A 56 12.14 -2.67 -16.15
C PHE A 56 12.41 -1.52 -15.17
N SER A 57 13.63 -0.98 -15.15
CA SER A 57 13.97 0.16 -14.30
C SER A 57 13.19 1.41 -14.68
N VAL A 58 13.06 1.72 -15.98
CA VAL A 58 12.32 2.90 -16.46
C VAL A 58 10.82 2.73 -16.19
N VAL A 59 10.30 1.55 -16.53
CA VAL A 59 8.93 1.11 -16.25
C VAL A 59 8.59 1.28 -14.77
N LEU A 60 9.38 0.67 -13.89
CA LEU A 60 9.15 0.73 -12.45
C LEU A 60 9.29 2.13 -11.89
N ALA A 61 10.29 2.90 -12.32
CA ALA A 61 10.48 4.26 -11.83
C ALA A 61 9.24 5.12 -12.11
N ALA A 62 8.70 5.07 -13.33
CA ALA A 62 7.50 5.81 -13.70
C ALA A 62 6.26 5.34 -12.91
N ASN A 63 6.08 4.03 -12.75
CA ASN A 63 4.97 3.49 -11.93
C ASN A 63 5.07 3.89 -10.48
N LEU A 64 6.28 3.80 -9.90
CA LEU A 64 6.48 4.09 -8.50
C LEU A 64 6.22 5.55 -8.25
N ASP A 65 6.69 6.45 -9.11
CA ASP A 65 6.44 7.89 -9.01
C ASP A 65 4.93 8.20 -8.99
N ILE A 66 4.20 7.79 -10.05
CA ILE A 66 2.74 7.99 -10.17
C ILE A 66 1.98 7.26 -9.06
N GLY A 67 2.42 6.05 -8.75
CA GLY A 67 1.84 5.19 -7.73
C GLY A 67 2.00 5.80 -6.36
N PHE A 68 3.17 6.28 -5.97
CA PHE A 68 3.39 6.95 -4.69
C PHE A 68 2.54 8.21 -4.57
N ASP A 69 2.47 9.03 -5.61
CA ASP A 69 1.62 10.22 -5.64
C ASP A 69 0.14 9.93 -5.41
N THR A 70 -0.34 8.73 -5.76
CA THR A 70 -1.76 8.35 -5.65
C THR A 70 -2.06 7.46 -4.44
N ILE A 71 -1.17 6.51 -4.14
CA ILE A 71 -1.30 5.52 -3.07
C ILE A 71 -1.16 6.20 -1.71
N ILE A 72 -0.18 7.10 -1.55
CA ILE A 72 0.07 7.79 -0.28
C ILE A 72 -1.18 8.55 0.20
N PRO A 73 -1.81 9.45 -0.58
CA PRO A 73 -3.01 10.15 -0.13
C PRO A 73 -4.20 9.21 0.08
N GLY A 74 -4.32 8.15 -0.73
CA GLY A 74 -5.35 7.12 -0.56
C GLY A 74 -5.25 6.39 0.79
N PHE A 75 -4.05 5.96 1.17
CA PHE A 75 -3.79 5.33 2.46
C PHE A 75 -4.00 6.30 3.63
N ILE A 76 -3.50 7.53 3.51
CA ILE A 76 -3.68 8.56 4.55
C ILE A 76 -5.17 8.81 4.80
N LEU A 77 -5.97 8.98 3.75
CA LEU A 77 -7.42 9.20 3.89
C LEU A 77 -8.11 8.02 4.59
N GLN A 78 -7.73 6.79 4.23
CA GLN A 78 -8.28 5.58 4.85
C GLN A 78 -7.89 5.47 6.33
N ILE A 79 -6.63 5.78 6.68
CA ILE A 79 -6.16 5.80 8.07
C ILE A 79 -6.89 6.88 8.87
N CYS A 80 -7.03 8.10 8.33
CA CYS A 80 -7.77 9.19 8.97
C CYS A 80 -9.23 8.83 9.24
N ALA A 81 -9.90 8.19 8.27
CA ALA A 81 -11.28 7.75 8.43
C ALA A 81 -11.42 6.69 9.54
N GLN A 82 -10.53 5.70 9.57
CA GLN A 82 -10.51 4.68 10.63
C GLN A 82 -10.21 5.29 12.00
N PHE A 83 -9.30 6.26 12.05
CA PHE A 83 -8.94 6.95 13.29
C PHE A 83 -10.11 7.76 13.85
N ASN A 84 -10.83 8.49 13.01
CA ASN A 84 -12.01 9.25 13.42
C ASN A 84 -13.14 8.35 13.97
N ILE A 85 -13.33 7.16 13.38
CA ILE A 85 -14.28 6.17 13.88
C ILE A 85 -13.86 5.66 15.27
N LEU A 86 -12.56 5.39 15.45
CA LEU A 86 -12.01 4.97 16.74
C LEU A 86 -12.22 6.04 17.81
N GLU A 87 -11.94 7.31 17.46
CA GLU A 87 -12.14 8.44 18.36
C GLU A 87 -13.61 8.60 18.77
N CYS A 88 -14.55 8.51 17.82
CA CYS A 88 -15.98 8.55 18.12
C CYS A 88 -16.42 7.41 19.04
N ARG A 89 -15.91 6.18 18.81
CA ARG A 89 -16.21 5.03 19.67
C ARG A 89 -15.64 5.22 21.08
N LEU A 90 -14.41 5.72 21.18
CA LEU A 90 -13.78 5.99 22.47
C LEU A 90 -14.57 7.04 23.26
N ARG A 91 -14.93 8.16 22.62
CA ARG A 91 -15.74 9.21 23.25
C ARG A 91 -17.08 8.68 23.75
N ARG A 92 -17.74 7.81 22.97
CA ARG A 92 -18.99 7.18 23.37
C ARG A 92 -18.82 6.26 24.59
N VAL A 93 -17.74 5.46 24.63
CA VAL A 93 -17.45 4.60 25.80
C VAL A 93 -17.18 5.44 27.04
N ILE A 94 -16.42 6.53 26.92
CA ILE A 94 -16.15 7.47 28.03
C ILE A 94 -17.47 8.06 28.56
N ASN A 95 -18.33 8.56 27.67
CA ASN A 95 -19.62 9.12 28.07
C ASN A 95 -20.56 8.09 28.71
N GLU A 96 -20.60 6.85 28.19
CA GLU A 96 -21.40 5.76 28.78
C GLU A 96 -20.90 5.37 30.18
N VAL A 97 -19.59 5.45 30.41
CA VAL A 97 -18.95 5.25 31.72
C VAL A 97 -19.32 6.40 32.66
N GLU A 98 -19.12 7.66 32.27
CA GLU A 98 -19.44 8.83 33.11
C GLU A 98 -20.92 8.86 33.55
N MET A 99 -21.84 8.52 32.65
CA MET A 99 -23.27 8.44 32.95
C MET A 99 -23.62 7.31 33.94
N LYS A 100 -22.89 6.19 33.89
CA LYS A 100 -23.04 5.09 34.86
C LYS A 100 -22.46 5.44 36.23
N GLU A 101 -21.30 6.09 36.27
CA GLU A 101 -20.66 6.55 37.50
C GLU A 101 -21.56 7.56 38.24
N CYS A 102 -22.21 8.48 37.50
CA CYS A 102 -23.15 9.46 38.05
C CYS A 102 -24.42 8.82 38.66
N SER A 103 -24.82 7.64 38.17
CA SER A 103 -25.95 6.88 38.70
C SER A 103 -25.57 5.93 39.86
N ALA A 104 -24.28 5.61 40.04
CA ALA A 104 -23.81 4.61 41.00
C ALA A 104 -23.16 5.19 42.26
N GLY A 105 -22.88 6.50 42.31
CA GLY A 105 -22.38 7.15 43.53
C GLY A 105 -21.13 6.48 44.12
N LYS A 106 -20.10 6.22 43.31
CA LYS A 106 -18.78 5.82 43.83
C LYS A 106 -17.64 6.54 43.11
N MET A 107 -16.70 6.93 43.94
CA MET A 107 -15.53 7.75 43.67
C MET A 107 -14.40 6.88 43.11
N GLU A 108 -13.83 7.36 42.00
CA GLU A 108 -12.38 7.52 41.81
C GLU A 108 -11.53 6.24 41.95
N GLY A 109 -11.18 5.61 40.81
CA GLY A 109 -9.96 4.79 40.74
C GLY A 109 -9.97 3.59 39.79
N MET A 110 -11.12 3.08 39.33
CA MET A 110 -11.15 1.73 38.71
C MET A 110 -12.01 1.63 37.43
N SER A 111 -12.00 2.67 36.60
CA SER A 111 -12.71 2.64 35.30
C SER A 111 -11.79 2.34 34.11
N TRP A 112 -10.49 2.62 34.25
CA TRP A 112 -9.50 2.47 33.18
C TRP A 112 -9.26 1.02 32.76
N GLU A 113 -9.26 0.06 33.69
CA GLU A 113 -9.11 -1.38 33.39
C GLU A 113 -10.24 -1.93 32.50
N GLY A 114 -11.46 -1.39 32.63
CA GLY A 114 -12.59 -1.77 31.80
C GLY A 114 -12.45 -1.26 30.37
N ILE A 115 -11.97 -0.02 30.22
CA ILE A 115 -11.71 0.62 28.93
C ILE A 115 -10.56 -0.10 28.20
N GLU A 116 -9.47 -0.40 28.90
CA GLU A 116 -8.35 -1.17 28.34
C GLU A 116 -8.78 -2.54 27.86
N LYS A 117 -9.63 -3.27 28.62
CA LYS A 117 -10.19 -4.56 28.16
C LYS A 117 -11.03 -4.43 26.90
N ARG A 118 -11.88 -3.41 26.80
CA ARG A 118 -12.74 -3.20 25.60
C ARG A 118 -11.93 -2.81 24.37
N ILE A 119 -10.89 -1.99 24.54
CA ILE A 119 -9.96 -1.61 23.48
C ILE A 119 -9.14 -2.83 23.05
N ALA A 120 -8.64 -3.62 23.99
CA ALA A 120 -7.89 -4.85 23.70
C ALA A 120 -8.73 -5.90 22.96
N GLU A 121 -10.01 -6.07 23.30
CA GLU A 121 -10.92 -6.93 22.53
C GLU A 121 -11.18 -6.40 21.12
N CYS A 122 -11.41 -5.10 20.95
CA CYS A 122 -11.58 -4.49 19.63
C CYS A 122 -10.36 -4.69 18.74
N ILE A 123 -9.15 -4.52 19.29
CA ILE A 123 -7.89 -4.74 18.57
C ILE A 123 -7.72 -6.21 18.21
N LYS A 124 -8.04 -7.14 19.13
CA LYS A 124 -8.01 -8.59 18.84
C LYS A 124 -8.98 -8.99 17.73
N TYR A 125 -10.21 -8.49 17.75
CA TYR A 125 -11.20 -8.77 16.72
C TYR A 125 -10.80 -8.17 15.37
N HIS A 126 -10.30 -6.94 15.35
CA HIS A 126 -9.81 -6.32 14.12
C HIS A 126 -8.61 -7.09 13.54
N ARG A 127 -7.71 -7.62 14.39
CA ARG A 127 -6.58 -8.45 13.97
C ARG A 127 -6.96 -9.86 13.53
N ALA A 128 -8.16 -10.35 13.89
CA ALA A 128 -8.64 -11.67 13.46
C ALA A 128 -9.37 -11.63 12.11
N ILE A 129 -9.79 -10.45 11.66
CA ILE A 129 -10.51 -10.22 10.40
C ILE A 129 -9.53 -9.88 9.24
N LEU A 130 -8.32 -9.45 9.59
CA LEU A 130 -7.26 -9.04 8.68
C LEU A 130 -6.19 -10.14 8.62
#